data_AF-A0A9X3R9W8-F1
#
_entry.id   AF-A0A9X3R9W8-F1
#
_cell.length_a   1.000
_cell.length_b   1.000
_cell.length_c   1.000
_cell.angle_alpha   90.00
_cell.angle_beta   90.00
_cell.angle_gamma   90.00
#
_symmetry.space_group_name_H-M   'P 1'
#
loop_
_entity.id
_entity.type
_entity.pdbx_description
1 polymer ?
#
loop_
_entity_poly.entity_id
_entity_poly.type
_entity_poly.pdbx_seq_one_letter_code
_entity_poly.pdbx_strand_id
1 'polypeptide(L)'
;MKLVLQAIIGSIVIHVAYSMGIMLVGYIKTRNYKPNFSIAWDNVETLQSEVVFSKGSSPFLYLFTFLGVAVICGIIIFTYKKLIN
;
A
#
# COMPACT_ATOMS: atom_id res chain seq x y z
N MET A 1 -14.07 20.14 -12.22
CA MET A 1 -12.84 20.19 -11.41
C MET A 1 -11.63 20.31 -12.32
N LYS A 2 -10.59 21.06 -11.93
CA LYS A 2 -9.31 21.06 -12.67
C LYS A 2 -8.81 19.60 -12.78
N LEU A 3 -8.29 19.20 -13.94
CA LEU A 3 -7.81 17.83 -14.22
C LEU A 3 -6.89 17.29 -13.11
N VAL A 4 -6.02 18.18 -12.59
CA VAL A 4 -5.12 17.91 -11.47
C VAL A 4 -5.86 17.42 -10.23
N LEU A 5 -6.98 18.04 -9.86
CA LEU A 5 -7.75 17.65 -8.68
C LEU A 5 -8.43 16.28 -8.86
N GLN A 6 -8.92 15.99 -10.08
CA GLN A 6 -9.48 14.67 -10.39
C GLN A 6 -8.41 13.56 -10.29
N ALA A 7 -7.20 13.86 -10.77
CA ALA A 7 -6.07 12.96 -10.72
C ALA A 7 -5.60 12.67 -9.28
N ILE A 8 -5.54 13.70 -8.43
CA ILE A 8 -5.21 13.56 -7.00
C ILE A 8 -6.27 12.71 -6.29
N ILE A 9 -7.56 13.00 -6.50
CA ILE A 9 -8.64 12.22 -5.90
C ILE A 9 -8.58 10.76 -6.34
N GLY A 10 -8.35 10.50 -7.63
CA GLY A 10 -8.18 9.15 -8.16
C GLY A 10 -7.04 8.38 -7.48
N SER A 11 -5.88 9.04 -7.30
CA SER A 11 -4.75 8.46 -6.57
C SER A 11 -5.08 8.11 -5.13
N ILE A 12 -5.80 9.00 -4.42
CA ILE A 12 -6.24 8.75 -3.04
C ILE A 12 -7.16 7.53 -2.99
N VAL A 13 -8.16 7.44 -3.86
CA VAL A 13 -9.11 6.32 -3.90
C VAL A 13 -8.38 5.00 -4.12
N ILE A 14 -7.41 4.94 -5.04
CA ILE A 14 -6.62 3.73 -5.32
C ILE A 14 -5.82 3.31 -4.09
N HIS A 15 -5.14 4.23 -3.40
CA HIS A 15 -4.35 3.92 -2.21
C HIS A 15 -5.21 3.47 -1.02
N VAL A 16 -6.40 4.07 -0.85
CA VAL A 16 -7.36 3.64 0.16
C VAL A 16 -7.86 2.22 -0.14
N ALA A 17 -8.24 1.94 -1.39
CA ALA A 17 -8.67 0.61 -1.80
C ALA A 17 -7.58 -0.45 -1.61
N TYR A 18 -6.33 -0.13 -1.96
CA TYR A 18 -5.18 -1.01 -1.72
C TYR A 18 -4.99 -1.30 -0.23
N SER A 19 -4.99 -0.26 0.60
CA SER A 19 -4.84 -0.39 2.06
C SER A 19 -5.96 -1.23 2.68
N MET A 20 -7.21 -1.01 2.26
CA MET A 20 -8.36 -1.80 2.68
C MET A 20 -8.22 -3.27 2.25
N GLY A 21 -7.74 -3.53 1.03
CA GLY A 21 -7.51 -4.88 0.53
C GLY A 21 -6.48 -5.65 1.36
N ILE A 22 -5.35 -5.02 1.65
CA ILE A 22 -4.31 -5.62 2.51
C ILE A 22 -4.86 -5.86 3.92
N MET A 23 -5.59 -4.91 4.50
CA MET A 23 -6.19 -5.06 5.83
C MET A 23 -7.20 -6.21 5.86
N LEU A 24 -8.04 -6.34 4.83
CA LEU A 24 -9.01 -7.42 4.71
C LEU A 24 -8.33 -8.79 4.59
N VAL A 25 -7.32 -8.92 3.73
CA VAL A 25 -6.56 -10.16 3.59
C VAL A 25 -5.88 -10.54 4.90
N GLY A 26 -5.28 -9.56 5.59
CA GLY A 26 -4.71 -9.75 6.91
C GLY A 26 -5.76 -10.26 7.91
N TYR A 27 -6.92 -9.61 7.96
CA TYR A 27 -8.03 -9.99 8.83
C TYR A 27 -8.52 -11.41 8.56
N ILE A 28 -8.71 -11.81 7.31
CA ILE A 28 -9.13 -13.17 6.95
C ILE A 28 -8.11 -14.19 7.44
N LYS A 29 -6.81 -13.93 7.23
CA LYS A 29 -5.73 -14.82 7.66
C LYS A 29 -5.66 -14.95 9.18
N THR A 30 -5.85 -13.87 9.91
CA THR A 30 -5.70 -13.87 11.37
C THR A 30 -6.95 -14.31 12.11
N ARG A 31 -8.14 -14.22 11.50
CA ARG A 31 -9.43 -14.52 12.16
C ARG A 31 -9.48 -15.87 12.86
N ASN A 32 -8.91 -16.91 12.25
CA ASN A 32 -8.88 -18.27 12.79
C ASN A 32 -7.46 -18.77 13.11
N TYR A 33 -6.46 -17.89 12.99
CA TYR A 33 -5.09 -18.26 13.25
C TYR A 33 -4.88 -18.42 14.75
N LYS A 34 -4.47 -19.62 15.18
CA LYS A 34 -4.01 -19.86 16.54
C LYS A 34 -2.48 -19.79 16.54
N PRO A 35 -1.87 -18.75 17.14
CA PRO A 35 -0.43 -18.68 17.24
C PRO A 35 0.10 -19.84 18.09
N ASN A 36 1.08 -20.58 17.57
CA ASN A 36 1.79 -21.61 18.33
C ASN A 36 3.07 -21.02 18.90
N PHE A 37 2.99 -20.55 20.15
CA PHE A 37 4.11 -19.90 20.82
C PHE A 37 5.27 -20.85 21.13
N SER A 38 5.01 -22.14 21.39
CA SER A 38 6.07 -23.12 21.67
C SER A 38 6.95 -23.31 20.44
N ILE A 39 6.33 -23.58 19.28
CA ILE A 39 7.08 -23.72 18.02
C ILE A 39 7.77 -22.41 17.64
N ALA A 40 7.12 -21.26 17.83
CA ALA A 40 7.72 -19.96 17.53
C ALA A 40 8.90 -19.61 18.45
N TRP A 41 8.90 -20.07 19.70
CA TRP A 41 10.00 -19.90 20.66
C TRP A 41 11.16 -20.85 20.40
N ASP A 42 10.87 -22.08 19.98
CA ASP A 42 11.88 -23.11 19.72
C ASP A 42 12.54 -22.96 18.33
N ASN A 43 11.88 -22.29 17.38
CA ASN A 43 12.38 -22.08 16.00
C ASN A 43 12.74 -20.60 15.72
N VAL A 44 13.23 -19.88 16.74
CA VAL A 44 13.76 -18.52 16.53
C VAL A 44 15.11 -18.64 15.81
N GLU A 45 15.11 -18.64 14.48
CA GLU A 45 16.35 -18.71 13.69
C GLU A 45 17.27 -17.49 13.92
N THR A 46 16.70 -16.34 14.32
CA THR A 46 17.44 -15.13 14.74
C THR A 46 16.66 -14.35 15.81
N LEU A 47 17.31 -14.00 16.93
CA LEU A 47 16.68 -13.15 17.95
C LEU A 47 16.40 -11.77 17.35
N GLN A 48 15.23 -11.17 17.63
CA GLN A 48 14.90 -9.81 17.17
C GLN A 48 15.92 -8.74 17.63
N SER A 49 16.70 -9.02 18.68
CA SER A 49 17.80 -8.17 19.15
C SER A 49 19.09 -8.29 18.34
N GLU A 50 19.23 -9.33 17.51
CA GLU A 50 20.43 -9.59 16.71
C GLU A 50 20.29 -9.18 15.24
N VAL A 51 19.05 -8.96 14.78
CA VAL A 51 18.78 -8.33 13.48
C VAL A 51 18.72 -6.82 13.67
N VAL A 52 19.57 -6.09 12.95
CA VAL A 52 19.44 -4.65 12.72
C VAL A 52 17.98 -4.37 12.42
N PHE A 53 17.30 -3.58 13.26
CA PHE A 53 15.93 -3.12 13.02
C PHE A 53 15.84 -2.74 11.55
N SER A 54 15.03 -3.50 10.81
CA SER A 54 15.10 -3.48 9.35
C SER A 54 15.08 -2.03 8.87
N LYS A 55 15.94 -1.71 7.88
CA LYS A 55 16.01 -0.36 7.31
C LYS A 55 14.65 -0.09 6.69
N GLY A 56 13.76 0.52 7.47
CA GLY A 56 12.39 0.80 7.06
C GLY A 56 12.41 1.58 5.75
N SER A 57 11.44 1.30 4.89
CA SER A 57 11.23 2.10 3.69
C SER A 57 11.14 3.57 4.10
N SER A 58 11.91 4.43 3.43
CA SER A 58 11.86 5.87 3.68
C SER A 58 10.41 6.34 3.59
N PRO A 59 9.87 7.10 4.58
CA PRO A 59 8.50 7.62 4.53
C PRO A 59 8.19 8.41 3.25
N PHE A 60 9.23 9.01 2.65
CA PHE A 60 9.13 9.73 1.38
C PHE A 60 8.74 8.84 0.20
N LEU A 61 8.99 7.53 0.24
CA LEU A 61 8.58 6.60 -0.81
C LEU A 61 7.06 6.59 -0.98
N TYR A 62 6.29 6.69 0.11
CA TYR A 62 4.83 6.76 0.02
C TYR A 62 4.37 8.04 -0.70
N LEU A 63 5.02 9.18 -0.48
CA LEU A 63 4.70 10.41 -1.21
C LEU A 63 4.94 10.25 -2.71
N PHE A 64 6.02 9.57 -3.09
CA PHE A 64 6.31 9.28 -4.50
C PHE A 64 5.28 8.32 -5.13
N THR A 65 4.75 7.35 -4.38
CA THR A 65 3.68 6.48 -4.92
C THR A 65 2.39 7.26 -5.15
N PHE A 66 2.00 8.13 -4.21
CA PHE A 66 0.83 9.01 -4.39
C PHE A 66 0.98 9.92 -5.60
N LEU A 67 2.15 10.53 -5.79
CA LEU A 67 2.44 11.37 -6.94
C LEU A 67 2.45 10.58 -8.25
N GLY A 68 3.12 9.42 -8.28
CA GLY A 68 3.19 8.57 -9.46
C GLY A 68 1.81 8.09 -9.92
N VAL A 69 0.97 7.62 -9.00
CA VAL A 69 -0.40 7.21 -9.32
C VAL A 69 -1.25 8.42 -9.76
N ALA A 70 -1.06 9.60 -9.15
CA ALA A 70 -1.76 10.80 -9.60
C ALA A 70 -1.38 11.18 -11.04
N VAL A 71 -0.11 11.08 -11.42
CA VAL A 71 0.33 11.30 -12.81
C VAL A 71 -0.35 10.30 -13.76
N ILE A 72 -0.40 9.01 -13.40
CA ILE A 72 -1.08 7.97 -14.19
C ILE A 72 -2.56 8.27 -14.35
N CYS A 73 -3.28 8.59 -13.26
CA CYS A 73 -4.68 8.98 -13.32
C CYS A 73 -4.89 10.23 -14.20
N GLY A 74 -4.00 11.21 -14.10
CA GLY A 74 -4.03 12.41 -14.93
C GLY A 74 -3.89 12.10 -16.42
N ILE A 75 -2.92 11.24 -16.79
CA ILE A 75 -2.72 10.79 -18.17
C ILE A 75 -3.96 10.05 -18.69
N ILE A 76 -4.52 9.13 -17.90
CA ILE A 76 -5.73 8.38 -18.28
C ILE A 76 -6.91 9.33 -18.51
N ILE A 77 -7.19 10.22 -17.56
CA ILE A 77 -8.30 11.18 -17.66
C ILE A 77 -8.10 12.13 -18.84
N PHE A 78 -6.89 12.63 -19.05
CA PHE A 78 -6.55 13.50 -20.17
C PHE A 78 -6.79 12.80 -21.51
N THR A 79 -6.27 11.58 -21.65
CA THR A 79 -6.36 10.80 -22.89
C THR A 79 -7.82 10.45 -23.18
N TYR A 80 -8.57 10.04 -22.16
CA TYR A 80 -9.99 9.71 -22.29
C TYR A 80 -10.81 10.93 -22.75
N LYS A 81 -10.55 12.11 -22.17
CA LYS A 81 -11.19 13.36 -22.60
C LYS A 81 -10.85 13.72 -24.05
N LYS A 82 -9.60 13.53 -24.48
CA LYS A 82 -9.17 13.79 -25.85
C LYS A 82 -9.72 12.79 -26.88
N LEU A 83 -10.03 11.56 -26.46
CA LEU A 83 -10.54 10.51 -27.34
C LEU A 83 -12.05 10.64 -27.57
N ILE A 84 -12.79 11.09 -26.56
CA ILE A 84 -14.26 11.14 -26.55
C ILE A 84 -14.79 12.51 -26.97
N ASN A 85 -13.95 13.54 -26.93
CA ASN A 85 -14.28 14.91 -27.33
C ASN A 85 -13.47 15.30 -28.56
#